data_AF-A0AAD7GCA1-F1
#
_entry.id   AF-A0AAD7GCA1-F1
#
_cell.length_a   1.000
_cell.length_b   1.000
_cell.length_c   1.000
_cell.angle_alpha   90.00
_cell.angle_beta   90.00
_cell.angle_gamma   90.00
#
_symmetry.space_group_name_H-M   'P 1'
#
loop_
_entity.id
_entity.type
_entity.pdbx_description
1 polymer ?
#
loop_
_entity_poly.entity_id
_entity_poly.type
_entity_poly.pdbx_seq_one_letter_code
_entity_poly.pdbx_strand_id
1 'polypeptide(L)'
;DTRITALREELGGLEAFRAALKAHYDDCGGLLAPIRRLPSELLVKIFELVSTEVRNHVSPASSSDEAILHLSQPHLLALSSVCSRFYTLVMHTCTLWNIIRLDTLERPSADGEIMMRLLKRILDR
;
A
#
# COMPACT_ATOMS: atom_id res chain seq x y z
N ASP A 1 -12.65 11.16 -43.99
CA ASP A 1 -11.58 10.25 -43.54
C ASP A 1 -10.22 10.91 -43.34
N THR A 2 -9.73 11.74 -44.27
CA THR A 2 -8.42 12.43 -44.16
C THR A 2 -8.26 13.35 -42.94
N ARG A 3 -9.35 13.94 -42.45
CA ARG A 3 -9.34 14.81 -41.26
C ARG A 3 -9.27 14.01 -39.95
N ILE A 4 -9.79 12.79 -39.95
CA ILE A 4 -9.72 11.87 -38.80
C ILE A 4 -8.31 11.31 -38.67
N THR A 5 -7.63 11.03 -39.79
CA THR A 5 -6.25 10.56 -39.77
C THR A 5 -5.30 11.65 -39.28
N ALA A 6 -5.46 12.90 -39.73
CA ALA A 6 -4.65 14.03 -39.25
C ALA A 6 -4.80 14.25 -37.73
N LEU A 7 -6.02 14.22 -37.20
CA LEU A 7 -6.27 14.39 -35.77
C LEU A 7 -5.70 13.23 -34.93
N ARG A 8 -5.65 12.01 -35.47
CA ARG A 8 -5.03 10.86 -34.78
C ARG A 8 -3.51 10.98 -34.71
N GLU A 9 -2.90 11.51 -35.76
CA GLU A 9 -1.46 11.76 -35.81
C GLU A 9 -1.06 12.85 -34.82
N GLU A 10 -1.86 13.91 -34.73
CA GLU A 10 -1.69 14.99 -33.74
C GLU A 10 -1.89 14.49 -32.30
N LEU A 11 -2.90 13.64 -32.06
CA LEU A 11 -3.11 12.99 -30.76
C LEU A 11 -1.92 12.11 -30.37
N GLY A 12 -1.41 11.31 -31.29
CA GLY A 12 -0.23 10.48 -31.05
C GLY A 12 1.01 11.31 -30.68
N GLY A 13 1.20 12.44 -31.35
CA GLY A 13 2.27 13.39 -31.04
C GLY A 13 2.12 14.00 -29.64
N LEU A 14 0.91 14.42 -29.27
CA LEU A 14 0.60 14.98 -27.95
C LEU A 14 0.74 13.94 -26.83
N GLU A 15 0.37 12.69 -27.08
CA GLU A 15 0.55 11.58 -26.12
C GLU A 15 2.03 11.28 -25.89
N ALA A 16 2.83 11.22 -26.96
CA ALA A 16 4.27 11.03 -26.86
C ALA A 16 4.94 12.19 -26.10
N PHE A 17 4.55 13.43 -26.39
CA PHE A 17 5.05 14.60 -25.67
C PHE A 17 4.68 14.56 -24.18
N ARG A 18 3.44 14.18 -23.86
CA ARG A 18 2.98 14.02 -22.48
C ARG A 18 3.78 12.93 -21.75
N ALA A 19 4.07 11.81 -22.40
CA ALA A 19 4.89 10.74 -21.82
C ALA A 19 6.32 11.21 -21.53
N ALA A 20 6.94 11.93 -22.47
CA ALA A 20 8.28 12.50 -22.29
C ALA A 20 8.32 13.53 -21.14
N LEU A 21 7.32 14.42 -21.08
CA LEU A 21 7.23 15.42 -20.01
C LEU A 21 7.04 14.75 -18.64
N LYS A 22 6.24 13.68 -18.57
CA LYS A 22 6.04 12.89 -17.36
C LYS A 22 7.35 12.24 -16.89
N ALA A 23 8.11 11.62 -17.80
CA ALA A 23 9.40 11.03 -17.48
C ALA A 23 10.37 12.08 -16.90
N HIS A 24 10.45 13.25 -17.55
CA HIS A 24 11.31 14.33 -17.09
C HIS A 24 10.88 14.89 -15.71
N TYR A 25 9.57 14.92 -15.43
CA TYR A 25 9.04 15.32 -14.12
C TYR A 25 9.33 14.28 -13.05
N ASP A 26 9.28 12.99 -13.40
CA ASP A 26 9.63 11.88 -12.51
C ASP A 26 11.14 11.92 -12.17
N ASP A 27 12.00 12.23 -13.14
CA ASP A 27 13.45 12.41 -12.96
C ASP A 27 13.77 13.61 -12.06
N CYS A 28 13.16 14.76 -12.32
CA CYS A 28 13.30 15.94 -11.47
C CYS A 28 12.72 15.71 -10.06
N GLY A 29 11.63 14.94 -9.95
CA GLY A 29 11.08 14.51 -8.68
C GLY A 29 12.05 13.61 -7.89
N GLY A 30 12.89 12.84 -8.57
CA GLY A 30 13.97 12.04 -7.97
C GLY A 30 15.10 12.88 -7.37
N LEU A 31 15.35 14.08 -7.90
CA LEU A 31 16.31 15.03 -7.34
C LEU A 31 15.78 15.68 -6.05
N LEU A 32 14.48 15.95 -5.97
CA LEU A 32 13.83 16.59 -4.82
C LEU A 32 13.51 15.61 -3.68
N ALA A 33 13.42 14.31 -3.96
CA ALA A 33 13.11 13.29 -2.97
C ALA A 33 14.06 12.09 -3.14
N PRO A 34 15.18 12.04 -2.38
CA PRO A 34 16.18 10.96 -2.48
C PRO A 34 15.59 9.55 -2.33
N ILE A 35 14.51 9.42 -1.56
CA ILE A 35 13.77 8.17 -1.39
C ILE A 35 13.26 7.59 -2.72
N ARG A 36 12.98 8.43 -3.73
CA ARG A 36 12.54 8.00 -5.06
C ARG A 36 13.66 7.41 -5.91
N ARG A 37 14.93 7.56 -5.52
CA ARG A 37 16.08 6.96 -6.22
C ARG A 37 16.38 5.54 -5.76
N LEU A 38 15.76 5.11 -4.67
CA LEU A 38 15.97 3.77 -4.14
C LEU A 38 15.39 2.72 -5.09
N PRO A 39 16.03 1.55 -5.24
CA PRO A 39 15.44 0.36 -5.81
C PRO A 39 14.10 0.00 -5.13
N SER A 40 13.23 -0.65 -5.88
CA SER A 40 11.88 -1.01 -5.43
C SER A 40 11.92 -1.96 -4.22
N GLU A 41 12.92 -2.83 -4.17
CA GLU A 41 13.16 -3.79 -3.10
C GLU A 41 13.48 -3.08 -1.78
N LEU A 42 14.29 -2.02 -1.84
CA LEU A 42 14.63 -1.21 -0.66
C LEU A 42 13.43 -0.38 -0.19
N LEU A 43 12.64 0.17 -1.11
CA LEU A 43 11.40 0.87 -0.77
C LEU A 43 10.41 -0.06 -0.06
N VAL A 44 10.22 -1.27 -0.58
CA VAL A 44 9.37 -2.28 0.06
C VAL A 44 9.87 -2.61 1.46
N LYS A 45 11.18 -2.80 1.65
CA LYS A 45 11.77 -3.04 2.98
C LYS A 45 11.54 -1.88 3.94
N ILE A 46 11.64 -0.64 3.47
CA ILE A 46 11.32 0.54 4.28
C ILE A 46 9.83 0.54 4.65
N PHE A 47 8.93 0.24 3.72
CA PHE A 47 7.49 0.16 4.01
C PHE A 47 7.18 -0.94 5.04
N GLU A 48 7.82 -2.11 4.94
CA GLU A 48 7.68 -3.19 5.93
C GLU A 48 8.11 -2.74 7.34
N LEU A 49 9.25 -2.03 7.45
CA LEU A 49 9.73 -1.49 8.72
C LEU A 49 8.78 -0.44 9.29
N VAL A 50 8.36 0.53 8.48
CA VAL A 50 7.44 1.60 8.91
C VAL A 50 6.10 1.01 9.35
N SER A 51 5.53 0.07 8.59
CA SER A 51 4.30 -0.62 8.97
C SER A 51 4.44 -1.38 10.28
N THR A 52 5.61 -1.96 10.56
CA THR A 52 5.87 -2.68 11.81
C THR A 52 5.98 -1.73 13.00
N GLU A 53 6.71 -0.62 12.84
CA GLU A 53 6.83 0.42 13.87
C GLU A 53 5.47 1.07 14.18
N VAL A 54 4.72 1.48 13.16
CA VAL A 54 3.37 2.06 13.34
C VAL A 54 2.47 1.07 14.05
N ARG A 55 2.50 -0.22 13.70
CA ARG A 55 1.73 -1.24 14.42
C ARG A 55 2.14 -1.38 15.88
N ASN A 56 3.43 -1.30 16.20
CA ASN A 56 3.90 -1.43 17.59
C ASN A 56 3.53 -0.22 18.46
N HIS A 57 3.35 0.95 17.84
CA HIS A 57 3.02 2.20 18.53
C HIS A 57 1.53 2.49 18.64
N VAL A 58 0.68 1.85 17.85
CA VAL A 58 -0.77 2.01 18.02
C VAL A 58 -1.25 1.12 19.17
N SER A 59 -1.82 1.75 20.20
CA SER A 59 -2.47 1.07 21.32
C SER A 59 -3.48 0.04 20.83
N PRO A 60 -3.65 -1.09 21.54
CA PRO A 60 -4.67 -2.08 21.20
C PRO A 60 -6.03 -1.40 21.09
N ALA A 61 -6.77 -1.74 20.02
CA ALA A 61 -8.05 -1.13 19.72
C ALA A 61 -9.00 -1.28 20.91
N SER A 62 -9.52 -0.16 21.40
CA SER A 62 -10.41 -0.15 22.57
C SER A 62 -11.84 -0.56 22.21
N SER A 63 -12.16 -0.56 20.91
CA SER A 63 -13.48 -0.85 20.36
C SER A 63 -13.42 -1.74 19.10
N SER A 64 -14.52 -2.43 18.80
CA SER A 64 -14.66 -3.27 17.60
C SER A 64 -14.53 -2.48 16.30
N ASP A 65 -14.98 -1.22 16.30
CA ASP A 65 -14.95 -0.37 15.12
C ASP A 65 -13.51 0.10 14.80
N GLU A 66 -12.69 0.33 15.82
CA GLU A 66 -11.26 0.61 15.66
C GLU A 66 -10.50 -0.60 15.10
N ALA A 67 -10.88 -1.83 15.47
CA ALA A 67 -10.25 -3.04 14.94
C ALA A 67 -10.45 -3.19 13.42
N ILE A 68 -11.64 -2.85 12.90
CA ILE A 68 -11.92 -2.86 11.45
C ILE A 68 -11.08 -1.80 10.73
N LEU A 69 -10.96 -0.61 11.31
CA LEU A 69 -10.09 0.44 10.77
C LEU A 69 -8.62 0.01 10.79
N HIS A 70 -8.19 -0.74 11.80
CA HIS A 70 -6.85 -1.32 11.88
C HIS A 70 -6.54 -2.35 10.78
N LEU A 71 -7.54 -3.16 10.40
CA LEU A 71 -7.41 -4.10 9.28
C LEU A 71 -7.18 -3.39 7.94
N SER A 72 -7.73 -2.19 7.77
CA SER A 72 -7.54 -1.39 6.55
C SER A 72 -6.12 -0.82 6.39
N GLN A 73 -5.26 -0.96 7.43
CA GLN A 73 -3.88 -0.46 7.47
C GLN A 73 -3.74 0.95 6.87
N PRO A 74 -4.35 1.98 7.48
CA PRO A 74 -4.50 3.31 6.87
C PRO A 74 -3.16 3.97 6.51
N HIS A 75 -2.07 3.61 7.19
CA HIS A 75 -0.73 4.08 6.88
C HIS A 75 -0.22 3.58 5.51
N LEU A 76 -0.53 2.34 5.12
CA LEU A 76 -0.22 1.83 3.78
C LEU A 76 -1.03 2.53 2.70
N LEU A 77 -2.32 2.78 2.98
CA LEU A 77 -3.18 3.56 2.08
C LEU A 77 -2.66 4.99 1.91
N ALA A 78 -2.20 5.62 3.01
CA ALA A 78 -1.57 6.94 2.96
C ALA A 78 -0.26 6.91 2.14
N LEU A 79 0.55 5.86 2.23
CA LEU A 79 1.73 5.69 1.37
C LEU A 79 1.35 5.54 -0.10
N SER A 80 0.25 4.84 -0.39
CA SER A 80 -0.22 4.62 -1.76
C SER A 80 -0.68 5.91 -2.46
N SER A 81 -1.06 6.96 -1.72
CA SER A 81 -1.50 8.24 -2.30
C SER A 81 -0.35 9.19 -2.67
N VAL A 82 0.89 8.89 -2.28
CA VAL A 82 2.05 9.77 -2.49
C VAL A 82 2.42 9.90 -3.98
N CYS A 83 2.53 8.78 -4.68
CA CYS A 83 2.80 8.76 -6.12
C CYS A 83 2.44 7.39 -6.73
N SER A 84 2.36 7.33 -8.07
CA SER A 84 2.02 6.09 -8.79
C SER A 84 2.97 4.94 -8.49
N ARG A 85 4.27 5.22 -8.30
CA ARG A 85 5.25 4.20 -7.94
C ARG A 85 4.97 3.59 -6.56
N PHE A 86 4.66 4.42 -5.57
CA PHE A 86 4.32 3.96 -4.22
C PHE A 86 3.01 3.19 -4.23
N TYR A 87 2.01 3.67 -4.97
CA TYR A 87 0.77 2.94 -5.20
C TYR A 87 1.03 1.53 -5.74
N THR A 88 1.80 1.39 -6.82
CA THR A 88 2.12 0.09 -7.41
C THR A 88 2.85 -0.81 -6.41
N LEU A 89 3.86 -0.28 -5.70
CA LEU A 89 4.60 -1.09 -4.72
C LEU A 89 3.71 -1.54 -3.56
N VAL A 90 2.87 -0.66 -3.01
CA VAL A 90 1.99 -0.99 -1.90
C VAL A 90 0.93 -2.02 -2.33
N MET A 91 0.28 -1.83 -3.48
CA MET A 91 -0.82 -2.70 -3.92
C MET A 91 -0.36 -4.05 -4.46
N HIS A 92 0.84 -4.14 -5.05
CA HIS A 92 1.37 -5.39 -5.60
C HIS A 92 2.24 -6.19 -4.62
N THR A 93 2.57 -5.64 -3.46
CA THR A 93 3.39 -6.35 -2.47
C THR A 93 2.52 -6.96 -1.39
N CYS A 94 2.15 -8.24 -1.56
CA CYS A 94 1.31 -8.96 -0.61
C CYS A 94 1.91 -9.04 0.81
N THR A 95 3.24 -9.01 0.95
CA THR A 95 3.91 -9.09 2.27
C THR A 95 3.56 -7.91 3.19
N LEU A 96 3.20 -6.76 2.62
CA LEU A 96 2.76 -5.59 3.39
C LEU A 96 1.39 -5.83 4.05
N TRP A 97 0.51 -6.58 3.36
CA TRP A 97 -0.88 -6.84 3.76
C TRP A 97 -1.08 -8.15 4.52
N ASN A 98 -0.10 -9.08 4.46
CA ASN A 98 -0.22 -10.43 5.02
C ASN A 98 -0.15 -10.50 6.57
N ILE A 99 -0.20 -9.36 7.26
CA ILE A 99 -0.11 -9.32 8.72
C ILE A 99 -1.47 -8.89 9.28
N ILE A 100 -2.27 -9.88 9.65
CA ILE A 100 -3.53 -9.69 10.36
C ILE A 100 -3.23 -9.79 11.86
N ARG A 101 -3.29 -8.66 12.57
CA ARG A 101 -3.32 -8.69 14.03
C ARG A 101 -4.72 -9.06 14.47
N LEU A 102 -4.85 -10.28 14.97
CA LEU A 102 -5.97 -10.64 15.79
C LEU A 102 -5.64 -10.14 17.18
N ASP A 103 -6.17 -8.96 17.53
CA ASP A 103 -6.23 -8.55 18.92
C ASP A 103 -7.13 -9.57 19.61
N THR A 104 -6.54 -10.63 20.13
CA THR A 104 -7.21 -11.54 21.05
C THR A 104 -7.52 -10.70 22.26
N LEU A 105 -8.74 -10.16 22.27
CA LEU A 105 -9.37 -9.46 23.38
C LEU A 105 -8.76 -9.97 24.69
N GLU A 106 -8.00 -9.11 25.37
CA GLU A 106 -7.41 -9.37 26.69
C GLU A 106 -8.48 -9.55 27.79
N ARG A 107 -9.73 -9.81 27.41
CA ARG A 107 -10.77 -10.24 28.32
C ARG A 107 -10.69 -11.77 28.37
N PRO A 108 -10.27 -12.38 29.50
CA PRO A 108 -10.42 -13.81 29.72
C PRO A 108 -11.91 -14.14 29.85
N SER A 109 -12.60 -14.14 28.71
CA SER A 109 -13.92 -14.72 28.51
C SER A 109 -13.70 -16.07 27.83
N ALA A 110 -14.51 -17.07 28.20
CA ALA A 110 -14.50 -18.41 27.61
C ALA A 110 -14.56 -18.40 26.06
N ASP A 111 -14.99 -17.30 25.45
CA ASP A 111 -15.08 -17.11 24.00
C ASP A 111 -13.71 -16.93 23.30
N GLY A 112 -12.69 -16.42 24.01
CA GLY A 112 -11.35 -16.22 23.44
C GLY A 112 -10.64 -17.53 23.08
N GLU A 113 -10.84 -18.57 23.89
CA GLU A 113 -10.33 -19.92 23.60
C GLU A 113 -11.03 -20.55 22.39
N ILE A 114 -12.34 -20.31 22.22
CA ILE A 114 -13.11 -20.83 21.09
C ILE A 114 -12.64 -20.17 19.79
N MET A 115 -12.45 -18.85 19.79
CA MET A 115 -11.93 -18.11 18.63
C MET A 115 -10.56 -18.63 18.20
N MET A 116 -9.64 -18.83 19.15
CA MET A 116 -8.30 -19.36 18.86
C MET A 116 -8.34 -20.80 18.35
N ARG A 117 -9.24 -21.65 18.87
CA ARG A 117 -9.44 -23.01 18.34
C ARG A 117 -10.00 -23.02 16.93
N LEU A 118 -10.91 -22.09 16.61
CA LEU A 118 -11.47 -21.95 15.26
C LEU A 118 -10.42 -21.45 14.27
N LEU A 119 -9.65 -20.43 14.65
CA LEU A 119 -8.54 -19.91 13.83
C LEU A 119 -7.48 -20.98 13.57
N LYS A 120 -7.09 -21.73 14.60
CA LYS A 120 -6.14 -22.84 14.44
C LYS A 120 -6.66 -23.91 13.48
N ARG A 121 -7.96 -24.25 13.56
CA ARG A 121 -8.60 -25.20 12.63
C ARG A 121 -8.69 -24.70 11.19
N ILE A 122 -8.83 -23.40 10.98
CA ILE A 122 -8.92 -22.80 9.65
C ILE A 122 -7.53 -22.69 9.00
N LEU A 123 -6.50 -22.40 9.81
CA LEU A 123 -5.11 -22.27 9.35
C LEU A 123 -4.38 -23.62 9.16
N ASP A 124 -4.78 -24.68 9.89
CA ASP A 124 -4.24 -26.04 9.73
C ASP A 124 -4.83 -26.80 8.52
N ARG A 125 -5.61 -26.15 7.65
CA ARG A 125 -6.28 -26.76 6.49
C ARG A 125 -5.65 -26.32 5.18
#